data_AF-A0A9E1TSL4-F1
#
_entry.id   AF-A0A9E1TSL4-F1
#
_cell.length_a   1.000
_cell.length_b   1.000
_cell.length_c   1.000
_cell.angle_alpha   90.00
_cell.angle_beta   90.00
_cell.angle_gamma   90.00
#
_symmetry.space_group_name_H-M   'P 1'
#
loop_
_entity.id
_entity.type
_entity.pdbx_description
1 polymer ?
#
loop_
_entity_poly.entity_id
_entity_poly.type
_entity_poly.pdbx_seq_one_letter_code
_entity_poly.pdbx_strand_id
1 'polypeptide(L)'
;MTSLFDVGKSAIQAYRQSLGVTGQNIANINTEGYKRREANLEEVTASQGGITSIANQAGLGVRVANITRSFDSFLTDSKLAANANFQRMDSYVKQLEKVETALLPSDADLGTQIGNFFRGLADVSAAPSDLAPRVVALEQGRSLAAAFNSTF
;
A
#
# COMPACT_ATOMS: atom_id res chain seq x y z
N MET A 1 24.23 -22.24 -42.10
CA MET A 1 25.38 -22.71 -41.31
C MET A 1 26.01 -21.47 -40.70
N THR A 2 25.69 -21.17 -39.44
CA THR A 2 26.43 -20.14 -38.67
C THR A 2 27.88 -20.61 -38.54
N SER A 3 28.83 -19.74 -38.86
CA SER A 3 30.25 -20.08 -38.77
C SER A 3 30.67 -20.10 -37.30
N LEU A 4 31.67 -20.92 -36.93
CA LEU A 4 32.35 -20.83 -35.63
C LEU A 4 32.80 -19.38 -35.33
N PHE A 5 33.09 -18.61 -36.38
CA PHE A 5 33.36 -17.19 -36.31
C PHE A 5 32.17 -16.37 -35.74
N ASP A 6 30.94 -16.64 -36.17
CA ASP A 6 29.74 -15.94 -35.69
C ASP A 6 29.45 -16.27 -34.22
N VAL A 7 29.68 -17.53 -33.84
CA VAL A 7 29.61 -17.98 -32.44
C VAL A 7 30.64 -17.24 -31.59
N GLY A 8 31.91 -17.21 -32.03
CA GLY A 8 32.98 -16.48 -31.33
C GLY A 8 32.71 -14.98 -31.24
N LYS A 9 32.19 -14.37 -32.31
CA LYS A 9 31.80 -12.95 -32.33
C LYS A 9 30.69 -12.67 -31.32
N SER A 10 29.64 -13.48 -31.29
CA SER A 10 28.53 -13.33 -30.34
C SER A 10 29.00 -13.47 -28.90
N ALA A 11 29.87 -14.45 -28.62
CA ALA A 11 30.45 -14.67 -27.31
C ALA A 11 31.26 -13.45 -26.83
N ILE A 12 32.17 -12.92 -27.65
CA ILE A 12 32.97 -11.74 -27.31
C ILE A 12 32.07 -10.53 -27.04
N GLN A 13 31.05 -10.32 -27.88
CA GLN A 13 30.11 -9.21 -27.69
C GLN A 13 29.33 -9.34 -26.37
N ALA A 14 28.82 -10.54 -26.07
CA ALA A 14 28.08 -10.81 -24.85
C ALA A 14 28.95 -10.64 -23.60
N TYR A 15 30.17 -11.20 -23.60
CA TYR A 15 31.11 -11.05 -22.48
C TYR A 15 31.60 -9.61 -22.31
N ARG A 16 31.79 -8.85 -23.39
CA ARG A 16 32.11 -7.41 -23.29
C ARG A 16 31.00 -6.65 -22.57
N GLN A 17 29.74 -6.97 -22.85
CA GLN A 17 28.60 -6.37 -22.16
C GLN A 17 28.51 -6.81 -20.70
N SER A 18 28.72 -8.10 -20.41
CA SER A 18 28.78 -8.61 -19.02
C SER A 18 29.89 -7.95 -18.21
N LEU A 19 31.08 -7.75 -18.79
CA LEU A 19 32.17 -7.01 -18.16
C LEU A 19 31.81 -5.54 -17.92
N GLY A 20 31.05 -4.91 -18.81
CA GLY A 20 30.51 -3.56 -18.60
C GLY A 20 29.58 -3.50 -17.38
N VAL A 21 28.74 -4.52 -17.18
CA VAL A 21 27.88 -4.65 -15.98
C VAL A 21 28.72 -4.84 -14.73
N THR A 22 29.75 -5.68 -14.77
CA THR A 22 30.72 -5.83 -13.67
C THR A 22 31.42 -4.52 -13.35
N GLY A 23 31.86 -3.78 -14.36
CA GLY A 23 32.48 -2.45 -14.18
C GLY A 23 31.53 -1.45 -13.51
N GLN A 24 30.25 -1.44 -13.92
CA GLN A 24 29.24 -0.62 -13.24
C GLN A 24 29.00 -1.05 -11.79
N ASN A 25 28.97 -2.36 -11.51
CA ASN A 25 28.81 -2.86 -10.15
C ASN A 25 29.97 -2.42 -9.25
N ILE A 26 31.21 -2.50 -9.75
CA ILE A 26 32.40 -2.06 -9.02
C ILE A 26 32.37 -0.55 -8.79
N ALA A 27 32.06 0.24 -9.82
CA ALA A 27 32.03 1.70 -9.73
C ALA A 27 30.97 2.23 -8.74
N ASN A 28 29.86 1.51 -8.60
CA ASN A 28 28.73 1.93 -7.75
C ASN A 28 28.59 1.13 -6.45
N ILE A 29 29.59 0.32 -6.08
CA ILE A 29 29.51 -0.54 -4.89
C ILE A 29 29.29 0.26 -3.60
N ASN A 30 29.84 1.48 -3.54
CA ASN A 30 29.72 2.38 -2.39
C ASN A 30 28.60 3.42 -2.56
N THR A 31 27.77 3.30 -3.60
CA THR A 31 26.64 4.19 -3.81
C THR A 31 25.44 3.68 -3.01
N GLU A 32 24.91 4.53 -2.13
CA GLU A 32 23.74 4.19 -1.32
C GLU A 32 22.53 3.82 -2.21
N GLY A 33 21.82 2.76 -1.82
CA GLY A 33 20.67 2.25 -2.56
C GLY A 33 21.01 1.47 -3.85
N TYR A 34 22.29 1.34 -4.22
CA TYR A 34 22.68 0.55 -5.38
C TYR A 34 22.33 -0.93 -5.19
N LYS A 35 21.78 -1.54 -6.24
CA LYS A 35 21.49 -2.97 -6.31
C LYS A 35 22.38 -3.58 -7.38
N ARG A 36 23.17 -4.57 -7.00
CA ARG A 36 24.04 -5.33 -7.90
C ARG A 36 23.24 -5.82 -9.09
N ARG A 37 23.82 -5.73 -10.28
CA ARG A 37 23.24 -6.22 -11.52
C ARG A 37 23.93 -7.49 -11.98
N GLU A 38 23.16 -8.40 -12.57
CA GLU A 38 23.64 -9.65 -13.15
C GLU A 38 23.21 -9.71 -14.61
N ALA A 39 24.17 -9.97 -15.50
CA ALA A 39 23.90 -10.13 -16.93
C ALA A 39 23.64 -11.61 -17.22
N ASN A 40 22.40 -11.95 -17.55
CA ASN A 40 22.04 -13.32 -17.87
C ASN A 40 22.29 -13.59 -19.36
N LEU A 41 23.07 -14.64 -19.61
CA LEU A 41 23.39 -15.10 -20.95
C LEU A 41 22.39 -16.17 -21.38
N GLU A 42 21.93 -16.09 -22.63
CA GLU A 42 21.00 -17.03 -23.23
C GLU A 42 21.48 -17.42 -24.62
N GLU A 43 21.26 -18.67 -25.01
CA GLU A 43 21.54 -19.14 -26.37
C GLU A 43 20.64 -18.41 -27.37
N VAL A 44 21.23 -17.94 -28.47
CA VAL A 44 20.46 -17.35 -29.56
C VAL A 44 19.66 -18.46 -30.22
N THR A 45 18.34 -18.42 -30.15
CA THR A 45 17.49 -19.37 -30.87
C THR A 45 16.95 -18.72 -32.14
N ALA A 46 16.94 -19.47 -33.24
CA ALA A 46 16.30 -19.06 -34.48
C ALA A 46 15.12 -19.98 -34.75
N SER A 47 13.93 -19.40 -34.96
CA SER A 47 12.81 -20.14 -35.56
C SER A 47 13.15 -20.34 -37.03
N GLN A 48 13.76 -21.46 -37.34
CA GLN A 48 13.89 -21.93 -38.71
C GLN A 48 13.26 -23.32 -38.75
N GLY A 49 12.28 -23.52 -39.62
CA GLY A 49 11.69 -24.83 -39.85
C GLY A 49 10.17 -24.79 -40.00
N GLY A 50 9.66 -25.38 -41.09
CA GLY A 50 8.24 -25.72 -41.20
C GLY A 50 7.89 -26.84 -40.24
N ILE A 51 6.58 -27.07 -40.01
CA ILE A 51 6.02 -28.09 -39.10
C ILE A 51 6.64 -29.49 -39.22
N THR A 52 7.27 -29.81 -40.34
CA THR A 52 7.85 -31.12 -40.65
C THR A 52 9.39 -31.21 -40.56
N SER A 53 10.11 -30.13 -40.25
CA SER A 53 11.58 -30.14 -40.21
C SER A 53 12.12 -30.04 -38.78
N ILE A 54 12.96 -31.00 -38.38
CA ILE A 54 13.80 -30.88 -37.18
C ILE A 54 14.94 -29.93 -37.54
N ALA A 55 14.81 -28.66 -37.19
CA ALA A 55 15.91 -27.72 -37.38
C ALA A 55 16.99 -27.94 -36.33
N ASN A 56 18.23 -28.01 -36.80
CA ASN A 56 19.39 -28.04 -35.94
C ASN A 56 19.60 -26.63 -35.36
N GLN A 57 19.07 -26.41 -34.15
CA GLN A 57 19.11 -25.13 -33.45
C GLN A 57 20.42 -24.92 -32.67
N ALA A 58 21.33 -25.90 -32.67
CA ALA A 58 22.59 -25.81 -31.94
C ALA A 58 23.62 -24.93 -32.67
N GLY A 59 24.35 -24.12 -31.91
CA GLY A 59 25.52 -23.40 -32.43
C GLY A 59 25.20 -22.04 -33.07
N LEU A 60 24.14 -21.38 -32.60
CA LEU A 60 23.80 -20.01 -32.99
C LEU A 60 24.47 -18.94 -32.12
N GLY A 61 25.18 -19.37 -31.07
CA GLY A 61 25.94 -18.49 -30.17
C GLY A 61 25.12 -18.01 -28.98
N VAL A 62 25.62 -16.98 -28.29
CA VAL A 62 25.07 -16.49 -27.03
C VAL A 62 24.83 -14.99 -27.08
N ARG A 63 23.80 -14.52 -26.37
CA ARG A 63 23.52 -13.09 -26.19
C ARG A 63 23.21 -12.79 -24.72
N VAL A 64 23.31 -11.52 -24.32
CA VAL A 64 22.75 -11.07 -23.04
C VAL A 64 21.24 -10.95 -23.20
N ALA A 65 20.48 -11.79 -22.51
CA ALA A 65 19.01 -11.77 -22.56
C ALA A 65 18.45 -10.60 -21.77
N ASN A 66 18.94 -10.42 -20.54
CA ASN A 66 18.54 -9.34 -19.66
C ASN A 66 19.64 -9.04 -18.64
N ILE A 67 19.51 -7.88 -18.00
CA ILE A 67 20.32 -7.49 -16.86
C ILE A 67 19.38 -7.37 -15.66
N THR A 68 19.39 -8.36 -14.78
CA THR A 68 18.54 -8.38 -13.58
C THR A 68 19.24 -7.69 -12.43
N ARG A 69 18.48 -7.18 -11.46
CA ARG A 69 19.02 -6.65 -10.20
C ARG A 69 18.94 -7.75 -9.16
N SER A 70 20.04 -8.02 -8.46
CA SER A 70 20.00 -8.81 -7.24
C SER A 70 19.36 -7.95 -6.14
N PHE A 71 18.17 -8.33 -5.72
CA PHE A 71 17.53 -7.81 -4.52
C PHE A 71 16.97 -8.98 -3.72
N ASP A 72 16.84 -8.78 -2.41
CA ASP A 72 16.20 -9.74 -1.53
C ASP A 72 14.68 -9.65 -1.71
N SER A 73 14.11 -10.60 -2.46
CA SER A 73 12.67 -10.66 -2.71
C SER A 73 11.89 -10.88 -1.42
N PHE A 74 12.38 -11.74 -0.53
CA PHE A 74 11.75 -12.02 0.75
C PHE A 74 11.66 -10.77 1.62
N LEU A 75 12.73 -9.99 1.73
CA LEU A 75 12.72 -8.74 2.47
C LEU A 75 11.79 -7.70 1.84
N THR A 76 11.73 -7.65 0.50
CA THR A 76 10.86 -6.74 -0.23
C THR A 76 9.39 -7.08 0.00
N ASP A 77 9.03 -8.36 -0.12
CA ASP A 77 7.69 -8.86 0.09
C ASP A 77 7.25 -8.69 1.56
N SER A 78 8.16 -8.96 2.51
CA SER A 78 7.92 -8.73 3.93
C SER A 78 7.64 -7.25 4.22
N LYS A 79 8.43 -6.34 3.62
CA LYS A 79 8.20 -4.89 3.74
C LYS A 79 6.86 -4.46 3.13
N LEU A 80 6.49 -5.03 1.98
CA LEU A 80 5.24 -4.71 1.32
C LEU A 80 4.04 -5.17 2.17
N ALA A 81 4.09 -6.40 2.71
CA ALA A 81 3.07 -6.96 3.58
C ALA A 81 2.91 -6.14 4.88
N ALA A 82 4.01 -5.78 5.53
CA ALA A 82 4.00 -4.96 6.73
C ALA A 82 3.39 -3.58 6.48
N ASN A 83 3.76 -2.91 5.37
CA ASN A 83 3.17 -1.62 5.00
C ASN A 83 1.68 -1.72 4.68
N ALA A 84 1.26 -2.77 3.97
CA ALA A 84 -0.15 -2.99 3.66
C ALA A 84 -0.99 -3.19 4.94
N ASN A 85 -0.46 -3.95 5.91
CA ASN A 85 -1.10 -4.12 7.21
C ASN A 85 -1.18 -2.81 7.98
N PHE A 86 -0.08 -2.05 8.04
CA PHE A 86 -0.03 -0.75 8.69
C PHE A 86 -1.07 0.21 8.10
N GLN A 87 -1.10 0.38 6.78
CA GLN A 87 -2.05 1.29 6.11
C GLN A 87 -3.51 0.87 6.33
N ARG A 88 -3.79 -0.44 6.38
CA ARG A 88 -5.12 -0.95 6.71
C ARG A 88 -5.53 -0.56 8.14
N MET A 89 -4.64 -0.74 9.11
CA MET A 89 -4.92 -0.42 10.51
C MET A 89 -5.01 1.09 10.74
N ASP A 90 -4.15 1.88 10.11
CA ASP A 90 -4.20 3.35 10.16
C ASP A 90 -5.52 3.89 9.59
N SER A 91 -5.97 3.36 8.44
CA SER A 91 -7.28 3.72 7.87
C SER A 91 -8.44 3.32 8.78
N TYR A 92 -8.33 2.14 9.41
CA TYR A 92 -9.34 1.64 10.35
C TYR A 92 -9.45 2.54 11.59
N VAL A 93 -8.33 2.91 12.20
CA VAL A 93 -8.28 3.82 13.35
C VAL A 93 -8.86 5.18 12.99
N LYS A 94 -8.45 5.77 11.86
CA LYS A 94 -9.01 7.06 11.39
C LYS A 94 -10.52 7.05 11.21
N GLN A 95 -11.08 5.90 10.82
CA GLN A 95 -12.53 5.77 10.70
C GLN A 95 -13.20 5.59 12.06
N LEU A 96 -12.57 4.87 13.00
CA LEU A 96 -13.04 4.76 14.37
C LEU A 96 -12.99 6.10 15.11
N GLU A 97 -11.95 6.90 14.93
CA GLU A 97 -11.83 8.23 15.52
C GLU A 97 -12.97 9.16 15.08
N LYS A 98 -13.43 9.05 13.83
CA LYS A 98 -14.61 9.79 13.35
C LYS A 98 -15.88 9.36 14.06
N VAL A 99 -16.05 8.05 14.26
CA VAL A 99 -17.19 7.51 15.01
C VAL A 99 -17.12 7.95 16.47
N GLU A 100 -15.96 7.85 17.10
CA GLU A 100 -15.72 8.33 18.46
C GLU A 100 -16.04 9.82 18.61
N THR A 101 -15.55 10.66 17.70
CA THR A 101 -15.81 12.11 17.71
C THR A 101 -17.31 12.41 17.55
N ALA A 102 -18.03 11.64 16.73
CA ALA A 102 -19.47 11.81 16.56
C ALA A 102 -20.27 11.41 17.81
N LEU A 103 -19.84 10.37 18.54
CA LEU A 103 -20.52 9.90 19.75
C LEU A 103 -20.12 10.65 21.02
N LEU A 104 -18.86 11.05 21.16
CA LEU A 104 -18.28 11.71 22.33
C LEU A 104 -17.57 13.03 21.94
N PRO A 105 -18.29 14.03 21.44
CA PRO A 105 -17.73 15.37 21.29
C PRO A 105 -17.39 15.95 22.67
N SER A 106 -16.20 16.55 22.81
CA SER A 106 -15.62 17.01 24.08
C SER A 106 -16.47 18.02 24.86
N ASP A 107 -17.36 18.75 24.17
CA ASP A 107 -18.01 19.93 24.71
C ASP A 107 -19.46 19.66 25.17
N ALA A 108 -20.10 18.59 24.68
CA ALA A 108 -21.43 18.15 25.11
C ALA A 108 -21.77 16.76 24.53
N ASP A 109 -21.51 15.70 25.30
CA ASP A 109 -21.89 14.34 24.90
C ASP A 109 -23.41 14.08 25.06
N LEU A 110 -23.87 13.00 24.45
CA LEU A 110 -25.26 12.57 24.53
C LEU A 110 -25.69 12.31 25.98
N GLY A 111 -24.77 11.82 26.83
CA GLY A 111 -25.00 11.58 28.25
C GLY A 111 -25.34 12.86 29.03
N THR A 112 -24.62 13.95 28.75
CA THR A 112 -24.86 15.27 29.34
C THR A 112 -26.23 15.81 28.93
N GLN A 113 -26.61 15.67 27.66
CA GLN A 113 -27.92 16.09 27.16
C GLN A 113 -29.07 15.29 27.80
N ILE A 114 -28.91 13.96 27.93
CA ILE A 114 -29.87 13.09 28.63
C ILE A 114 -30.01 13.53 30.09
N GLY A 115 -28.88 13.77 30.77
CA GLY A 115 -28.86 14.22 32.16
C GLY A 115 -29.53 15.59 32.35
N ASN A 116 -29.31 16.54 31.43
CA ASN A 116 -29.94 17.86 31.46
C ASN A 116 -31.46 17.76 31.29
N PHE A 117 -31.94 16.91 30.37
CA PHE A 117 -33.37 16.69 30.16
C PHE A 117 -34.05 16.13 31.41
N PHE A 118 -33.49 15.08 32.03
CA PHE A 118 -34.05 14.52 33.25
C PHE A 118 -33.99 15.48 34.44
N ARG A 119 -32.96 16.33 34.55
CA ARG A 119 -32.91 17.43 35.53
C ARG A 119 -34.05 18.43 35.30
N GLY A 120 -34.29 18.85 34.06
CA GLY A 120 -35.42 19.71 33.73
C GLY A 120 -36.78 19.10 34.10
N LEU A 121 -36.97 17.80 33.89
CA LEU A 121 -38.18 17.09 34.33
C LEU A 121 -38.31 17.03 35.86
N ALA A 122 -37.20 16.87 36.58
CA ALA A 122 -37.19 16.92 38.04
C ALA A 122 -37.61 18.30 38.56
N ASP A 123 -37.11 19.39 37.95
CA ASP A 123 -37.50 20.76 38.32
C ASP A 123 -38.99 21.02 38.09
N VAL A 124 -39.56 20.50 36.99
CA VAL A 124 -41.01 20.54 36.73
C VAL A 124 -41.78 19.76 37.80
N SER A 125 -41.29 18.59 38.22
CA SER A 125 -41.95 17.79 39.26
C SER A 125 -41.95 18.48 40.64
N ALA A 126 -40.91 19.27 40.93
CA ALA A 126 -40.78 20.02 42.18
C ALA A 126 -41.73 21.23 42.23
N ALA A 127 -42.03 21.86 41.09
CA ALA A 127 -42.91 23.03 40.98
C ALA A 127 -43.88 22.92 39.77
N PRO A 128 -44.87 22.01 39.81
CA PRO A 128 -45.69 21.67 38.63
C PRO A 128 -46.63 22.79 38.16
N SER A 129 -46.96 23.75 39.04
CA SER A 129 -47.76 24.92 38.71
C SER A 129 -46.94 26.05 38.06
N ASP A 130 -45.60 26.05 38.20
CA ASP A 130 -44.72 27.09 37.67
C ASP A 130 -44.45 26.88 36.17
N LEU A 131 -44.54 27.96 35.40
CA LEU A 131 -44.33 27.95 33.96
C LEU A 131 -42.85 27.94 33.57
N ALA A 132 -41.97 28.54 34.38
CA ALA A 132 -40.55 28.65 34.04
C ALA A 132 -39.84 27.28 33.90
N PRO A 133 -39.96 26.34 34.85
CA PRO A 133 -39.33 25.00 34.72
C PRO A 133 -39.84 24.21 33.50
N ARG A 134 -41.12 24.40 33.13
CA ARG A 134 -41.72 23.73 31.97
C ARG A 134 -41.11 24.19 30.64
N VAL A 135 -40.85 25.49 30.52
CA VAL A 135 -40.17 26.05 29.33
C VAL A 135 -38.74 25.52 29.23
N VAL A 136 -38.01 25.47 30.35
CA VAL A 136 -36.65 24.93 30.40
C VAL A 136 -36.63 23.45 30.00
N ALA A 137 -37.53 22.62 30.55
CA ALA A 137 -37.59 21.19 30.23
C ALA A 137 -37.90 20.93 28.74
N LEU A 138 -38.77 21.73 28.13
CA LEU A 138 -39.06 21.65 26.69
C LEU A 138 -37.84 21.98 25.84
N GLU A 139 -37.09 23.02 26.21
CA GLU A 139 -35.89 23.42 25.47
C GLU A 139 -34.76 22.39 25.63
N GLN A 140 -34.59 21.80 26.82
CA GLN A 140 -33.69 20.67 27.02
C GLN A 140 -34.11 19.45 26.20
N GLY A 141 -35.41 19.19 26.06
CA GLY A 141 -35.93 18.13 25.19
C GLY A 141 -35.63 18.36 23.71
N ARG A 142 -35.72 19.62 23.23
CA ARG A 142 -35.32 19.99 21.87
C ARG A 142 -33.83 19.83 21.65
N SER A 143 -33.00 20.26 22.61
CA SER A 143 -31.54 20.09 22.57
C SER A 143 -31.15 18.62 22.52
N LEU A 144 -31.80 17.77 23.32
CA LEU A 144 -31.59 16.32 23.29
C LEU A 144 -31.96 15.72 21.92
N ALA A 145 -33.13 16.07 21.37
CA ALA A 145 -33.55 15.59 20.06
C ALA A 145 -32.58 16.04 18.95
N ALA A 146 -32.11 17.28 19.01
CA ALA A 146 -31.11 17.80 18.08
C ALA A 146 -29.78 17.05 18.18
N ALA A 147 -29.33 16.73 19.40
CA ALA A 147 -28.12 15.95 19.63
C ALA A 147 -28.21 14.56 19.00
N PHE A 148 -29.32 13.83 19.21
CA PHE A 148 -29.57 12.54 18.55
C PHE A 148 -29.56 12.64 17.02
N ASN A 149 -30.21 13.66 16.46
CA ASN A 149 -30.25 13.88 15.00
C ASN A 149 -28.92 14.33 14.40
N SER A 150 -27.99 14.85 15.21
CA SER A 150 -26.64 15.22 14.75
C SER A 150 -25.64 14.08 14.82
N THR A 151 -25.85 13.13 15.74
CA THR A 151 -24.97 11.97 15.95
C THR A 151 -25.31 10.80 15.03
N PHE A 152 -26.56 10.66 14.60
CA PHE A 152 -27.08 9.57 13.74
C PHE A 152 -27.71 10.11 12.46
#